data_AF-A0A0Q5JQT5-F1
#
_entry.id   AF-A0A0Q5JQT5-F1
#
_cell.length_a   1.000
_cell.length_b   1.000
_cell.length_c   1.000
_cell.angle_alpha   90.00
_cell.angle_beta   90.00
_cell.angle_gamma   90.00
#
_symmetry.space_group_name_H-M   'P 1'
#
loop_
_entity.id
_entity.type
_entity.pdbx_description
1 polymer ?
#
loop_
_entity_poly.entity_id
_entity_poly.type
_entity_poly.pdbx_seq_one_letter_code
_entity_poly.pdbx_strand_id
1 'polypeptide(L)'
;MAAPSRKRSTPAKKRRPRGNPQKPVGGAPQAVAPATARDWIAAARIRTLPLAITPVLIGTGAATLVDEQLHWVIALACLAVAFALQIGVNYANDYSDGIRGTDDVRVGPGRLTGGKKAKPRTVLIVALAFFALAALIGLALVIRTGQWWLLLVGAVCIVAAWFYTGGKRPYGYNAMGELFVFVFFGLVATLGTTWLQVRSLPQEAWFGAVAAGLLACAVLLANNLRDIDQDRLAGKRTLSVLIGRRATQVLFTVFVLVPFGIAVFLALVYPIAWLTLVALLGGLAAILIVWTYRTPRELITALQVTSFTSVAYGALLFWAFAG
;
A
#
# COMPACT_ATOMS: atom_id res chain seq x y z
N MET A 1 54.97 -53.68 -61.96
CA MET A 1 54.35 -52.34 -61.84
C MET A 1 53.37 -52.37 -60.68
N ALA A 2 53.48 -51.37 -59.81
CA ALA A 2 52.99 -51.37 -58.42
C ALA A 2 51.48 -51.04 -58.29
N ALA A 3 50.80 -51.69 -57.34
CA ALA A 3 49.48 -51.31 -56.85
C ALA A 3 49.61 -50.42 -55.59
N PRO A 4 48.79 -49.37 -55.40
CA PRO A 4 48.95 -48.45 -54.28
C PRO A 4 48.30 -48.97 -52.99
N SER A 5 49.06 -48.85 -51.91
CA SER A 5 48.68 -49.16 -50.52
C SER A 5 47.63 -48.18 -49.98
N ARG A 6 46.47 -48.70 -49.55
CA ARG A 6 45.46 -47.96 -48.77
C ARG A 6 45.93 -47.83 -47.31
N LYS A 7 46.36 -46.62 -46.90
CA LYS A 7 46.56 -46.26 -45.48
C LYS A 7 45.22 -46.24 -44.75
N ARG A 8 45.04 -47.10 -43.73
CA ARG A 8 43.95 -47.04 -42.76
C ARG A 8 44.20 -45.88 -41.78
N SER A 9 43.25 -44.96 -41.65
CA SER A 9 43.25 -43.91 -40.63
C SER A 9 42.76 -44.49 -39.29
N THR A 10 43.52 -44.26 -38.23
CA THR A 10 43.14 -44.58 -36.84
C THR A 10 42.17 -43.51 -36.31
N PRO A 11 41.06 -43.88 -35.65
CA PRO A 11 40.18 -42.89 -35.03
C PRO A 11 40.78 -42.37 -33.72
N ALA A 12 40.76 -41.05 -33.55
CA ALA A 12 41.24 -40.39 -32.34
C ALA A 12 40.39 -40.78 -31.11
N LYS A 13 41.05 -41.18 -30.02
CA LYS A 13 40.41 -41.47 -28.72
C LYS A 13 39.74 -40.19 -28.18
N LYS A 14 38.41 -40.14 -28.19
CA LYS A 14 37.63 -39.14 -27.44
C LYS A 14 37.94 -39.28 -25.94
N ARG A 15 38.65 -38.30 -25.37
CA ARG A 15 38.81 -38.15 -23.92
C ARG A 15 37.43 -37.96 -23.29
N ARG A 16 36.98 -38.94 -22.50
CA ARG A 16 35.79 -38.79 -21.65
C ARG A 16 36.05 -37.70 -20.61
N PRO A 17 35.17 -36.71 -20.41
CA PRO A 17 35.29 -35.79 -19.30
C PRO A 17 35.12 -36.58 -18.00
N ARG A 18 36.21 -36.69 -17.21
CA ARG A 18 36.16 -37.19 -15.84
C ARG A 18 35.64 -36.06 -14.96
N GLY A 19 34.32 -35.95 -14.85
CA GLY A 19 33.65 -35.06 -13.91
C GLY A 19 32.33 -35.70 -13.50
N ASN A 20 32.15 -35.95 -12.20
CA ASN A 20 30.91 -36.46 -11.65
C ASN A 20 29.82 -35.38 -11.82
N PRO A 21 28.77 -35.57 -12.63
CA PRO A 21 27.76 -34.52 -12.90
C PRO A 21 26.83 -34.23 -11.70
N GLN A 22 27.02 -34.95 -10.58
CA GLN A 22 26.24 -34.80 -9.35
C GLN A 22 26.96 -34.10 -8.21
N LYS A 23 28.13 -33.46 -8.41
CA LYS A 23 28.61 -32.52 -7.40
C LYS A 23 27.74 -31.25 -7.46
N PRO A 24 26.97 -30.91 -6.41
CA PRO A 24 26.41 -29.58 -6.33
C PRO A 24 27.60 -28.63 -6.42
N VAL A 25 27.53 -27.65 -7.31
CA VAL A 25 28.41 -26.49 -7.22
C VAL A 25 28.02 -25.82 -5.90
N GLY A 26 28.71 -26.21 -4.83
CA GLY A 26 28.60 -25.61 -3.51
C GLY A 26 29.20 -24.22 -3.58
N GLY A 27 28.46 -23.29 -4.19
CA GLY A 27 28.65 -21.89 -3.91
C GLY A 27 28.33 -21.72 -2.43
N ALA A 28 29.31 -21.26 -1.65
CA ALA A 28 29.04 -20.80 -0.29
C ALA A 28 27.81 -19.89 -0.34
N PRO A 29 26.84 -20.02 0.60
CA PRO A 29 25.68 -19.14 0.62
C PRO A 29 26.21 -17.71 0.62
N GLN A 30 25.94 -16.97 -0.47
CA GLN A 30 26.39 -15.58 -0.60
C GLN A 30 25.92 -14.85 0.65
N ALA A 31 26.87 -14.31 1.42
CA ALA A 31 26.56 -13.56 2.63
C ALA A 31 25.64 -12.40 2.22
N VAL A 32 24.41 -12.42 2.71
CA VAL A 32 23.43 -11.38 2.42
C VAL A 32 23.97 -10.08 2.99
N ALA A 33 24.17 -9.07 2.13
CA ALA A 33 24.62 -7.76 2.57
C ALA A 33 23.64 -7.15 3.58
N PRO A 34 24.13 -6.48 4.64
CA PRO A 34 23.28 -5.85 5.63
C PRO A 34 22.38 -4.79 5.00
N ALA A 35 21.20 -4.58 5.59
CA ALA A 35 20.23 -3.59 5.11
C ALA A 35 20.83 -2.18 5.01
N THR A 36 20.69 -1.56 3.84
CA THR A 36 21.08 -0.17 3.61
C THR A 36 19.97 0.79 4.06
N ALA A 37 20.27 2.08 4.23
CA ALA A 37 19.24 3.10 4.49
C ALA A 37 18.12 3.08 3.43
N ARG A 38 18.48 2.83 2.16
CA ARG A 38 17.53 2.69 1.06
C ARG A 38 16.59 1.49 1.23
N ASP A 39 17.06 0.40 1.82
CA ASP A 39 16.23 -0.78 2.10
C ASP A 39 15.19 -0.49 3.21
N TRP A 40 15.59 0.24 4.26
CA TRP A 40 14.67 0.69 5.31
C TRP A 40 13.60 1.65 4.77
N ILE A 41 14.02 2.63 3.99
CA ILE A 41 13.15 3.58 3.27
C ILE A 41 12.17 2.82 2.36
N ALA A 42 12.64 1.82 1.62
CA ALA A 42 11.77 1.00 0.77
C ALA A 42 10.77 0.15 1.59
N ALA A 43 11.20 -0.39 2.74
CA ALA A 43 10.36 -1.19 3.64
C ALA A 43 9.24 -0.38 4.30
N ALA A 44 9.45 0.92 4.54
CA ALA A 44 8.40 1.84 4.96
C ALA A 44 7.31 2.07 3.88
N ARG A 45 7.51 1.55 2.66
CA ARG A 45 6.63 1.66 1.48
C ARG A 45 6.20 3.09 1.19
N ILE A 46 7.18 3.98 0.99
CA ILE A 46 6.98 5.40 0.68
C ILE A 46 5.96 5.64 -0.44
N ARG A 47 5.85 4.75 -1.43
CA ARG A 47 4.88 4.86 -2.53
C ARG A 47 3.41 4.85 -2.07
N THR A 48 3.13 4.33 -0.88
CA THR A 48 1.79 4.26 -0.28
C THR A 48 1.56 5.30 0.81
N LEU A 49 2.59 6.05 1.23
CA LEU A 49 2.43 7.15 2.19
C LEU A 49 1.54 8.30 1.68
N PRO A 50 1.56 8.67 0.38
CA PRO A 50 0.68 9.72 -0.12
C PRO A 50 -0.80 9.48 0.19
N LEU A 51 -1.26 8.22 0.27
CA LEU A 51 -2.63 7.89 0.63
C LEU A 51 -3.05 8.38 2.01
N ALA A 52 -2.13 8.48 2.97
CA ALA A 52 -2.45 9.00 4.31
C ALA A 52 -2.69 10.52 4.31
N ILE A 53 -2.24 11.23 3.26
CA ILE A 53 -2.44 12.69 3.12
C ILE A 53 -3.89 13.00 2.71
N THR A 54 -4.45 12.21 1.80
CA THR A 54 -5.79 12.43 1.23
C THR A 54 -6.89 12.59 2.29
N PRO A 55 -7.09 11.65 3.24
CA PRO A 55 -8.16 11.78 4.22
C PRO A 55 -7.97 12.98 5.14
N VAL A 56 -6.73 13.37 5.45
CA VAL A 56 -6.45 14.53 6.31
C VAL A 56 -6.78 15.83 5.60
N LEU A 57 -6.42 15.96 4.31
CA LEU A 57 -6.77 17.13 3.49
C LEU A 57 -8.29 17.29 3.41
N ILE A 58 -8.99 16.22 3.01
CA ILE A 58 -10.45 16.23 2.89
C ILE A 58 -11.11 16.54 4.23
N GLY A 59 -10.68 15.86 5.31
CA GLY A 59 -11.27 16.03 6.63
C GLY A 59 -11.06 17.44 7.19
N THR A 60 -9.90 18.04 6.92
CA THR A 60 -9.59 19.43 7.29
C THR A 60 -10.41 20.42 6.47
N GLY A 61 -10.58 20.19 5.16
CA GLY A 61 -11.41 21.06 4.33
C GLY A 61 -12.88 20.98 4.71
N ALA A 62 -13.38 19.78 5.03
CA ALA A 62 -14.75 19.66 5.52
C ALA A 62 -14.93 20.35 6.88
N ALA A 63 -13.88 20.42 7.71
CA ALA A 63 -13.92 21.15 8.97
C ALA A 63 -14.06 22.68 8.75
N THR A 64 -13.45 23.23 7.70
CA THR A 64 -13.54 24.67 7.41
C THR A 64 -14.95 25.14 7.04
N LEU A 65 -15.83 24.22 6.65
CA LEU A 65 -17.24 24.50 6.40
C LEU A 65 -18.08 24.69 7.68
N VAL A 66 -17.56 24.24 8.83
CA VAL A 66 -18.22 24.36 10.14
C VAL A 66 -17.59 25.48 10.96
N ASP A 67 -16.27 25.61 10.91
CA ASP A 67 -15.49 26.65 11.57
C ASP A 67 -14.52 27.25 10.55
N GLU A 68 -14.66 28.55 10.26
CA GLU A 68 -13.80 29.24 9.30
C GLU A 68 -12.30 29.23 9.71
N GLN A 69 -12.00 28.92 10.98
CA GLN A 69 -10.63 28.80 11.45
C GLN A 69 -9.97 27.48 10.98
N LEU A 70 -8.85 27.62 10.27
CA LEU A 70 -8.02 26.49 9.91
C LEU A 70 -7.18 26.00 11.11
N HIS A 71 -7.60 24.90 11.72
CA HIS A 71 -6.89 24.23 12.82
C HIS A 71 -5.67 23.42 12.34
N TRP A 72 -4.74 24.07 11.64
CA TRP A 72 -3.62 23.45 10.94
C TRP A 72 -2.71 22.60 11.84
N VAL A 73 -2.55 22.97 13.12
CA VAL A 73 -1.75 22.18 14.09
C VAL A 73 -2.39 20.82 14.34
N ILE A 74 -3.73 20.79 14.48
CA ILE A 74 -4.49 19.54 14.66
C ILE A 74 -4.39 18.71 13.38
N ALA A 75 -4.52 19.33 12.20
CA ALA A 75 -4.39 18.65 10.92
C ALA A 75 -3.00 18.00 10.75
N LEU A 76 -1.91 18.73 11.05
CA LEU A 76 -0.55 18.19 11.00
C LEU A 76 -0.32 17.05 12.00
N ALA A 77 -0.88 17.14 13.20
CA ALA A 77 -0.81 16.07 14.18
C ALA A 77 -1.60 14.83 13.71
N CYS A 78 -2.78 15.00 13.10
CA CYS A 78 -3.53 13.90 12.47
C CYS A 78 -2.73 13.24 11.35
N LEU A 79 -2.06 14.04 10.51
CA LEU A 79 -1.18 13.54 9.46
C LEU A 79 0.00 12.74 10.03
N ALA A 80 0.61 13.24 11.11
CA ALA A 80 1.71 12.54 11.78
C ALA A 80 1.25 11.20 12.38
N VAL A 81 0.05 11.13 12.97
CA VAL A 81 -0.56 9.87 13.42
C VAL A 81 -0.78 8.92 12.23
N ALA A 82 -1.36 9.41 11.13
CA ALA A 82 -1.64 8.60 9.95
C ALA A 82 -0.36 8.03 9.31
N PHE A 83 0.70 8.84 9.20
CA PHE A 83 2.02 8.39 8.74
C PHE A 83 2.64 7.38 9.70
N ALA A 84 2.63 7.65 11.00
CA ALA A 84 3.22 6.73 11.98
C ALA A 84 2.51 5.37 11.97
N LEU A 85 1.17 5.34 11.92
CA LEU A 85 0.41 4.10 11.79
C LEU A 85 0.71 3.38 10.48
N GLN A 86 0.72 4.08 9.34
CA GLN A 86 0.98 3.47 8.03
C GLN A 86 2.39 2.87 7.94
N ILE A 87 3.40 3.59 8.45
CA ILE A 87 4.78 3.09 8.50
C ILE A 87 4.88 1.88 9.46
N GLY A 88 4.25 1.96 10.63
CA GLY A 88 4.20 0.86 11.60
C GLY A 88 3.59 -0.41 11.02
N VAL A 89 2.44 -0.29 10.34
CA VAL A 89 1.80 -1.40 9.61
C VAL A 89 2.74 -1.95 8.54
N ASN A 90 3.40 -1.09 7.76
CA ASN A 90 4.29 -1.56 6.68
C ASN A 90 5.47 -2.37 7.21
N TYR A 91 6.07 -1.99 8.33
CA TYR A 91 7.11 -2.78 8.99
C TYR A 91 6.56 -4.05 9.65
N ALA A 92 5.39 -4.00 10.28
CA ALA A 92 4.73 -5.20 10.83
C ALA A 92 4.43 -6.22 9.72
N ASN A 93 4.04 -5.75 8.53
CA ASN A 93 3.81 -6.57 7.34
C ASN A 93 5.12 -7.21 6.84
N ASP A 94 6.23 -6.45 6.78
CA ASP A 94 7.55 -6.97 6.38
C ASP A 94 8.01 -8.08 7.35
N TYR A 95 7.86 -7.82 8.65
CA TYR A 95 8.18 -8.79 9.72
C TYR A 95 7.35 -10.08 9.61
N SER A 96 6.01 -9.95 9.56
CA SER A 96 5.10 -11.10 9.61
C SER A 96 5.25 -12.01 8.38
N ASP A 97 5.25 -11.43 7.18
CA ASP A 97 5.37 -12.20 5.94
C ASP A 97 6.77 -12.82 5.78
N GLY A 98 7.81 -12.14 6.28
CA GLY A 98 9.20 -12.63 6.24
C GLY A 98 9.43 -13.82 7.18
N ILE A 99 8.76 -13.85 8.34
CA ILE A 99 8.77 -15.03 9.22
C ILE A 99 7.97 -16.19 8.64
N ARG A 100 6.90 -15.90 7.88
CA ARG A 100 6.04 -16.92 7.26
C ARG A 100 6.61 -17.55 5.99
N GLY A 101 7.69 -17.00 5.43
CA GLY A 101 8.29 -17.50 4.17
C GLY A 101 7.54 -17.09 2.90
N THR A 102 6.54 -16.22 3.00
CA THR A 102 5.75 -15.72 1.87
C THR A 102 6.53 -14.82 0.90
N ASP A 103 7.75 -14.44 1.26
CA ASP A 103 8.59 -13.50 0.51
C ASP A 103 9.65 -14.17 -0.38
N ASP A 104 9.74 -15.50 -0.41
CA ASP A 104 10.79 -16.24 -1.13
C ASP A 104 10.64 -16.20 -2.67
N VAL A 105 9.45 -15.85 -3.19
CA VAL A 105 9.13 -15.88 -4.63
C VAL A 105 8.45 -14.58 -5.09
N ARG A 106 8.91 -13.40 -4.67
CA ARG A 106 8.21 -12.11 -4.89
C ARG A 106 8.76 -11.25 -6.05
N VAL A 107 7.86 -10.52 -6.75
CA VAL A 107 8.21 -9.62 -7.88
C VAL A 107 8.38 -8.13 -7.47
N GLY A 108 7.95 -7.75 -6.26
CA GLY A 108 8.08 -6.39 -5.69
C GLY A 108 9.45 -6.07 -5.06
N PRO A 109 9.65 -4.86 -4.50
CA PRO A 109 10.90 -4.48 -3.84
C PRO A 109 11.28 -5.50 -2.75
N GLY A 110 12.58 -5.83 -2.68
CA GLY A 110 13.11 -6.76 -1.69
C GLY A 110 12.78 -6.30 -0.27
N ARG A 111 12.41 -7.25 0.59
CA ARG A 111 12.03 -6.99 1.98
C ARG A 111 13.18 -7.22 2.95
N LEU A 112 13.11 -6.55 4.09
CA LEU A 112 14.17 -6.60 5.11
C LEU A 112 14.24 -7.98 5.76
N THR A 113 13.09 -8.51 6.15
CA THR A 113 12.97 -9.77 6.89
C THR A 113 13.06 -10.98 5.95
N GLY A 114 12.23 -11.02 4.90
CA GLY A 114 12.25 -12.09 3.90
C GLY A 114 13.57 -12.18 3.12
N GLY A 115 14.20 -11.03 2.85
CA GLY A 115 15.52 -10.99 2.21
C GLY A 115 16.70 -11.28 3.14
N LYS A 116 16.46 -11.58 4.43
CA LYS A 116 17.48 -11.79 5.49
C LYS A 116 18.47 -10.62 5.65
N LYS A 117 18.11 -9.42 5.19
CA LYS A 117 18.94 -8.21 5.27
C LYS A 117 18.93 -7.58 6.65
N ALA A 118 17.86 -7.78 7.42
CA ALA A 118 17.73 -7.35 8.81
C ALA A 118 17.18 -8.48 9.69
N LYS A 119 17.54 -8.46 10.98
CA LYS A 119 16.99 -9.41 11.96
C LYS A 119 15.49 -9.15 12.12
N PRO A 120 14.62 -10.18 12.10
CA PRO A 120 13.17 -9.99 12.27
C PRO A 120 12.82 -9.20 13.55
N ARG A 121 13.52 -9.46 14.66
CA ARG A 121 13.32 -8.72 15.92
C ARG A 121 13.54 -7.21 15.77
N THR A 122 14.51 -6.78 14.97
CA THR A 122 14.77 -5.36 14.72
C THR A 122 13.62 -4.72 13.93
N VAL A 123 13.12 -5.39 12.90
CA VAL A 123 11.99 -4.91 12.10
C VAL A 123 10.72 -4.79 12.97
N LEU A 124 10.49 -5.76 13.86
CA LEU A 124 9.39 -5.70 14.82
C LEU A 124 9.52 -4.52 15.80
N ILE A 125 10.71 -4.28 16.36
CA ILE A 125 10.95 -3.15 17.27
C ILE A 125 10.65 -1.81 16.55
N VAL A 126 11.08 -1.67 15.29
CA VAL A 126 10.79 -0.48 14.49
C VAL A 126 9.28 -0.31 14.27
N ALA A 127 8.56 -1.40 13.94
CA ALA A 127 7.10 -1.36 13.81
C ALA A 127 6.42 -0.88 15.11
N LEU A 128 6.81 -1.45 16.26
CA LEU A 128 6.27 -1.07 17.58
C LEU A 128 6.63 0.37 17.97
N ALA A 129 7.82 0.85 17.62
CA ALA A 129 8.22 2.24 17.86
C ALA A 129 7.32 3.23 17.10
N PHE A 130 6.96 2.93 15.86
CA PHE A 130 6.02 3.74 15.09
C PHE A 130 4.59 3.69 15.64
N PHE A 131 4.13 2.53 16.13
CA PHE A 131 2.83 2.46 16.84
C PHE A 131 2.85 3.25 18.16
N ALA A 132 3.94 3.19 18.92
CA ALA A 132 4.11 4.00 20.12
C ALA A 132 4.12 5.50 19.79
N LEU A 133 4.82 5.91 18.72
CA LEU A 133 4.81 7.30 18.25
C LEU A 133 3.40 7.76 17.89
N ALA A 134 2.64 6.94 17.14
CA ALA A 134 1.25 7.24 16.81
C ALA A 134 0.38 7.39 18.07
N ALA A 135 0.55 6.51 19.06
CA ALA A 135 -0.17 6.56 20.33
C ALA A 135 0.17 7.82 21.14
N LEU A 136 1.44 8.24 21.18
CA LEU A 136 1.87 9.44 21.88
C LEU A 136 1.29 10.72 21.25
N ILE A 137 1.34 10.82 19.92
CA ILE A 137 0.76 11.98 19.20
C ILE A 137 -0.77 11.97 19.36
N GLY A 138 -1.41 10.80 19.24
CA GLY A 138 -2.84 10.63 19.47
C GLY A 138 -3.27 11.02 20.89
N LEU A 139 -2.49 10.63 21.91
CA LEU A 139 -2.73 11.04 23.29
C LEU A 139 -2.60 12.56 23.47
N ALA A 140 -1.58 13.18 22.87
CA ALA A 140 -1.42 14.62 22.90
C ALA A 140 -2.62 15.35 22.26
N LEU A 141 -3.14 14.84 21.13
CA LEU A 141 -4.37 15.32 20.50
C LEU A 141 -5.58 15.20 21.42
N VAL A 142 -5.76 14.05 22.08
CA VAL A 142 -6.87 13.83 23.02
C VAL A 142 -6.78 14.79 24.20
N ILE A 143 -5.60 14.97 24.80
CA ILE A 143 -5.38 15.92 25.89
C ILE A 143 -5.70 17.35 25.43
N ARG A 144 -5.23 17.74 24.24
CA ARG A 144 -5.42 19.09 23.69
C ARG A 144 -6.88 19.39 23.34
N THR A 145 -7.63 18.39 22.90
CA THR A 145 -9.01 18.54 22.43
C THR A 145 -10.06 18.14 23.48
N GLY A 146 -9.65 17.47 24.57
CA GLY A 146 -10.54 16.94 25.62
C GLY A 146 -11.37 15.73 25.21
N GLN A 147 -11.07 15.10 24.07
CA GLN A 147 -11.93 14.10 23.44
C GLN A 147 -11.52 12.67 23.81
N TRP A 148 -11.67 12.32 25.09
CA TRP A 148 -11.15 11.07 25.67
C TRP A 148 -11.61 9.78 25.00
N TRP A 149 -12.82 9.77 24.44
CA TRP A 149 -13.36 8.60 23.74
C TRP A 149 -12.55 8.22 22.49
N LEU A 150 -11.79 9.14 21.89
CA LEU A 150 -10.91 8.87 20.75
C LEU A 150 -9.71 7.98 21.12
N LEU A 151 -9.40 7.81 22.41
CA LEU A 151 -8.42 6.80 22.84
C LEU A 151 -8.88 5.38 22.49
N LEU A 152 -10.18 5.11 22.60
CA LEU A 152 -10.75 3.82 22.20
C LEU A 152 -10.62 3.62 20.69
N VAL A 153 -10.90 4.66 19.90
CA VAL A 153 -10.74 4.63 18.44
C VAL A 153 -9.28 4.38 18.06
N GLY A 154 -8.34 5.10 18.69
CA GLY A 154 -6.91 4.91 18.48
C GLY A 154 -6.43 3.51 18.84
N ALA A 155 -6.91 2.96 19.97
CA ALA A 155 -6.61 1.59 20.36
C ALA A 155 -7.13 0.58 19.32
N VAL A 156 -8.37 0.76 18.82
CA VAL A 156 -8.93 -0.07 17.75
C VAL A 156 -8.10 0.04 16.47
N CYS A 157 -7.62 1.23 16.09
CA CYS A 157 -6.72 1.40 14.94
C CYS A 157 -5.41 0.62 15.09
N ILE A 158 -4.77 0.65 16.27
CA ILE A 158 -3.52 -0.08 16.53
C ILE A 158 -3.76 -1.60 16.52
N VAL A 159 -4.85 -2.05 17.14
CA VAL A 159 -5.24 -3.46 17.18
C VAL A 159 -5.53 -3.97 15.76
N ALA A 160 -6.29 -3.20 14.97
CA ALA A 160 -6.55 -3.50 13.57
C ALA A 160 -5.24 -3.53 12.76
N ALA A 161 -4.41 -2.50 12.88
CA ALA A 161 -3.08 -2.45 12.24
C ALA A 161 -2.25 -3.71 12.52
N TRP A 162 -2.28 -4.22 13.76
CA TRP A 162 -1.57 -5.46 14.11
C TRP A 162 -2.21 -6.71 13.51
N PHE A 163 -3.53 -6.88 13.62
CA PHE A 163 -4.23 -8.08 13.11
C PHE A 163 -4.40 -8.10 11.59
N TYR A 164 -4.13 -6.98 10.91
CA TYR A 164 -4.13 -6.92 9.44
C TYR A 164 -3.12 -7.91 8.84
N THR A 165 -1.95 -8.08 9.46
CA THR A 165 -0.90 -9.03 9.03
C THR A 165 -0.36 -9.95 10.11
N GLY A 166 -0.52 -9.59 11.38
CA GLY A 166 -0.16 -10.41 12.53
C GLY A 166 -1.23 -11.44 12.92
N GLY A 167 -0.87 -12.39 13.77
CA GLY A 167 -1.79 -13.39 14.32
C GLY A 167 -2.03 -14.63 13.44
N LYS A 168 -2.70 -15.65 13.97
CA LYS A 168 -2.87 -16.96 13.29
C LYS A 168 -3.69 -16.89 11.99
N ARG A 169 -4.55 -15.86 11.83
CA ARG A 169 -5.42 -15.65 10.66
C ARG A 169 -5.54 -14.15 10.35
N PRO A 170 -4.52 -13.52 9.71
CA PRO A 170 -4.60 -12.11 9.37
C PRO A 170 -5.72 -11.88 8.38
N TYR A 171 -6.61 -10.93 8.66
CA TYR A 171 -7.78 -10.71 7.82
C TYR A 171 -7.43 -10.09 6.46
N GLY A 172 -6.24 -9.48 6.32
CA GLY A 172 -5.70 -9.10 5.02
C GLY A 172 -5.56 -10.29 4.05
N TYR A 173 -5.54 -11.53 4.57
CA TYR A 173 -5.45 -12.75 3.76
C TYR A 173 -6.82 -13.43 3.54
N ASN A 174 -7.90 -12.84 4.03
CA ASN A 174 -9.27 -13.39 4.01
C ASN A 174 -10.24 -12.49 3.22
N ALA A 175 -9.78 -11.82 2.17
CA ALA A 175 -10.58 -10.94 1.31
C ALA A 175 -11.30 -9.78 2.01
N MET A 176 -10.89 -9.43 3.23
CA MET A 176 -11.42 -8.29 3.97
C MET A 176 -10.54 -7.04 3.84
N GLY A 177 -9.40 -7.13 3.13
CA GLY A 177 -8.41 -6.06 3.06
C GLY A 177 -9.00 -4.74 2.58
N GLU A 178 -9.78 -4.77 1.49
CA GLU A 178 -10.45 -3.60 0.93
C GLU A 178 -11.47 -3.00 1.90
N LEU A 179 -12.26 -3.83 2.60
CA LEU A 179 -13.21 -3.34 3.60
C LEU A 179 -12.50 -2.59 4.74
N PHE A 180 -11.41 -3.14 5.26
CA PHE A 180 -10.66 -2.51 6.33
C PHE A 180 -9.91 -1.26 5.88
N VAL A 181 -9.36 -1.26 4.66
CA VAL A 181 -8.78 -0.04 4.07
C VAL A 181 -9.86 1.03 3.93
N PHE A 182 -11.04 0.69 3.42
CA PHE A 182 -12.15 1.63 3.32
C PHE A 182 -12.54 2.23 4.68
N VAL A 183 -12.69 1.40 5.71
CA VAL A 183 -13.04 1.85 7.06
C VAL A 183 -11.94 2.71 7.68
N PHE A 184 -10.69 2.26 7.69
CA PHE A 184 -9.63 2.96 8.43
C PHE A 184 -9.02 4.14 7.65
N PHE A 185 -8.73 3.97 6.35
CA PHE A 185 -8.17 5.05 5.52
C PHE A 185 -9.24 6.00 5.00
N GLY A 186 -10.45 5.52 4.76
CA GLY A 186 -11.58 6.37 4.36
C GLY A 186 -12.26 6.99 5.56
N LEU A 187 -13.10 6.20 6.24
CA LEU A 187 -14.02 6.69 7.27
C LEU A 187 -13.28 7.23 8.51
N VAL A 188 -12.49 6.40 9.19
CA VAL A 188 -11.86 6.76 10.47
C VAL A 188 -10.87 7.91 10.29
N ALA A 189 -9.99 7.86 9.29
CA ALA A 189 -9.00 8.89 9.07
C ALA A 189 -9.64 10.25 8.68
N THR A 190 -10.62 10.25 7.76
CA THR A 190 -11.24 11.50 7.29
C THR A 190 -12.15 12.10 8.35
N LEU A 191 -13.11 11.32 8.85
CA LEU A 191 -14.09 11.79 9.84
C LEU A 191 -13.43 12.08 11.18
N GLY A 192 -12.44 11.27 11.58
CA GLY A 192 -11.65 11.53 12.79
C GLY A 192 -10.86 12.84 12.69
N THR A 193 -10.31 13.16 11.51
CA THR A 193 -9.65 14.46 11.28
C THR A 193 -10.64 15.62 11.41
N THR A 194 -11.82 15.53 10.79
CA THR A 194 -12.85 16.58 10.90
C THR A 194 -13.33 16.74 12.33
N TRP A 195 -13.64 15.63 13.01
CA TRP A 195 -14.16 15.63 14.36
C TRP A 195 -13.15 16.17 15.40
N LEU A 196 -11.87 15.87 15.23
CA LEU A 196 -10.81 16.41 16.09
C LEU A 196 -10.71 17.94 15.99
N GLN A 197 -11.04 18.51 14.83
CA GLN A 197 -10.98 19.95 14.59
C GLN A 197 -12.24 20.67 15.07
N VAL A 198 -13.42 20.22 14.65
CA VAL A 198 -14.68 20.98 14.83
C VAL A 198 -15.77 20.26 15.60
N ARG A 199 -15.54 19.01 16.03
CA ARG A 199 -16.53 18.18 16.77
C ARG A 199 -17.90 18.06 16.09
N SER A 200 -17.88 18.10 14.76
CA SER A 200 -19.03 17.95 13.88
C SER A 200 -18.63 17.13 12.66
N LEU A 201 -19.58 16.41 12.06
CA LEU A 201 -19.38 15.65 10.83
C LEU A 201 -20.35 16.16 9.76
N PRO A 202 -20.00 17.27 9.07
CA PRO A 202 -20.79 17.73 7.94
C PRO A 202 -20.83 16.66 6.84
N GLN A 203 -21.87 16.68 5.99
CA GLN A 203 -22.08 15.68 4.95
C GLN A 203 -20.90 15.58 3.97
N GLU A 204 -20.20 16.68 3.74
CA GLU A 204 -19.02 16.79 2.88
C GLU A 204 -17.88 15.92 3.40
N ALA A 205 -17.75 15.79 4.73
CA ALA A 205 -16.80 14.89 5.36
C ALA A 205 -17.13 13.42 5.06
N TRP A 206 -18.41 13.05 5.02
CA TRP A 206 -18.84 11.69 4.67
C TRP A 206 -18.61 11.37 3.20
N PHE A 207 -18.99 12.27 2.29
CA PHE A 207 -18.72 12.12 0.86
C PHE A 207 -17.21 12.00 0.59
N GLY A 208 -16.43 12.87 1.21
CA GLY A 208 -14.99 12.86 1.12
C GLY A 208 -14.35 11.60 1.72
N ALA A 209 -14.88 11.09 2.83
CA ALA A 209 -14.40 9.86 3.46
C ALA A 209 -14.63 8.62 2.58
N VAL A 210 -15.81 8.54 1.94
CA VAL A 210 -16.11 7.49 0.96
C VAL A 210 -15.14 7.58 -0.22
N ALA A 211 -14.93 8.79 -0.77
CA ALA A 211 -14.01 9.00 -1.88
C ALA A 211 -12.56 8.59 -1.54
N ALA A 212 -12.03 9.04 -0.40
CA ALA A 212 -10.71 8.66 0.08
C ALA A 212 -10.57 7.15 0.30
N GLY A 213 -11.58 6.53 0.90
CA GLY A 213 -11.61 5.09 1.13
C GLY A 213 -11.58 4.27 -0.17
N LEU A 214 -12.36 4.67 -1.18
CA LEU A 214 -12.40 4.00 -2.48
C LEU A 214 -11.06 4.14 -3.23
N LEU A 215 -10.44 5.33 -3.23
CA LEU A 215 -9.12 5.52 -3.85
C LEU A 215 -8.03 4.71 -3.14
N ALA A 216 -8.07 4.62 -1.81
CA ALA A 216 -7.18 3.75 -1.05
C ALA A 216 -7.41 2.26 -1.38
N CYS A 217 -8.66 1.83 -1.54
CA CYS A 217 -8.99 0.49 -2.00
C CYS A 217 -8.50 0.22 -3.42
N ALA A 218 -8.58 1.18 -4.34
CA ALA A 218 -8.05 1.05 -5.69
C ALA A 218 -6.54 0.78 -5.67
N VAL A 219 -5.79 1.51 -4.83
CA VAL A 219 -4.35 1.24 -4.64
C VAL A 219 -4.10 -0.17 -4.12
N LEU A 220 -4.89 -0.64 -3.15
CA LEU A 220 -4.77 -2.01 -2.65
C LEU A 220 -5.11 -3.05 -3.73
N LEU A 221 -6.15 -2.82 -4.54
CA LEU A 221 -6.52 -3.72 -5.64
C LEU A 221 -5.41 -3.80 -6.71
N ALA A 222 -4.77 -2.68 -7.06
CA ALA A 222 -3.62 -2.70 -7.97
C ALA A 222 -2.47 -3.54 -7.40
N ASN A 223 -2.23 -3.47 -6.08
CA ASN A 223 -1.25 -4.30 -5.40
C ASN A 223 -1.64 -5.80 -5.43
N ASN A 224 -2.90 -6.12 -5.12
CA ASN A 224 -3.40 -7.49 -5.09
C ASN A 224 -3.47 -8.11 -6.50
N LEU A 225 -3.78 -7.32 -7.53
CA LEU A 225 -3.77 -7.74 -8.93
C LEU A 225 -2.37 -8.06 -9.44
N ARG A 226 -1.36 -7.32 -8.95
CA ARG A 226 0.06 -7.58 -9.26
C ARG A 226 0.49 -8.94 -8.73
N ASP A 227 0.09 -9.23 -7.50
CA ASP A 227 0.57 -10.40 -6.76
C ASP A 227 -0.38 -11.61 -6.88
N ILE A 228 -1.46 -11.51 -7.67
CA ILE A 228 -2.56 -12.51 -7.73
C ILE A 228 -2.09 -13.95 -7.96
N ASP A 229 -1.14 -14.16 -8.87
CA ASP A 229 -0.64 -15.51 -9.20
C ASP A 229 0.22 -16.07 -8.05
N GLN A 230 1.02 -15.20 -7.41
CA GLN A 230 1.88 -15.56 -6.27
C GLN A 230 1.05 -15.82 -5.01
N ASP A 231 0.07 -14.97 -4.74
CA ASP A 231 -0.85 -15.10 -3.62
C ASP A 231 -1.69 -16.37 -3.73
N ARG A 232 -2.10 -16.75 -4.95
CA ARG A 232 -2.77 -18.03 -5.20
C ARG A 232 -1.86 -19.22 -4.89
N LEU A 233 -0.60 -19.20 -5.34
CA LEU A 233 0.36 -20.27 -5.05
C LEU A 233 0.69 -20.38 -3.55
N ALA A 234 0.72 -19.25 -2.85
CA ALA A 234 0.94 -19.19 -1.40
C ALA A 234 -0.32 -19.51 -0.57
N GLY A 235 -1.46 -19.84 -1.21
CA GLY A 235 -2.72 -20.16 -0.53
C GLY A 235 -3.42 -18.98 0.13
N LYS A 236 -3.04 -17.73 -0.19
CA LYS A 236 -3.72 -16.53 0.30
C LYS A 236 -5.05 -16.34 -0.42
N ARG A 237 -6.08 -15.93 0.30
CA ARG A 237 -7.42 -15.66 -0.23
C ARG A 237 -7.69 -14.16 -0.24
N THR A 238 -6.88 -13.39 -0.96
CA THR A 238 -7.17 -11.96 -1.20
C THR A 238 -8.41 -11.81 -2.07
N LEU A 239 -9.06 -10.64 -2.04
CA LEU A 239 -10.27 -10.41 -2.83
C LEU A 239 -10.00 -10.67 -4.32
N SER A 240 -8.86 -10.19 -4.85
CA SER A 240 -8.45 -10.42 -6.23
C SER A 240 -8.27 -11.89 -6.59
N VAL A 241 -7.76 -12.72 -5.66
CA VAL A 241 -7.65 -14.18 -5.87
C VAL A 241 -9.04 -14.82 -5.97
N LEU A 242 -10.00 -14.37 -5.15
CA LEU A 242 -11.36 -14.91 -5.11
C LEU A 242 -12.19 -14.52 -6.34
N ILE A 243 -12.20 -13.24 -6.70
CA ILE A 243 -13.04 -12.73 -7.81
C ILE A 243 -12.34 -12.85 -9.17
N GLY A 244 -11.03 -13.06 -9.18
CA GLY A 244 -10.21 -13.20 -10.38
C GLY A 244 -9.82 -11.86 -11.02
N ARG A 245 -8.98 -11.98 -12.06
CA ARG A 245 -8.28 -10.86 -12.71
C ARG A 245 -9.24 -9.84 -13.33
N ARG A 246 -10.22 -10.30 -14.13
CA ARG A 246 -11.19 -9.42 -14.81
C ARG A 246 -12.08 -8.65 -13.85
N ALA A 247 -12.67 -9.34 -12.87
CA ALA A 247 -13.52 -8.68 -11.87
C ALA A 247 -12.72 -7.67 -11.04
N THR A 248 -11.44 -7.97 -10.74
CA THR A 248 -10.53 -7.02 -10.07
C THR A 248 -10.30 -5.76 -10.90
N GLN A 249 -10.12 -5.88 -12.23
CA GLN A 249 -9.96 -4.72 -13.12
C GLN A 249 -11.22 -3.85 -13.17
N VAL A 250 -12.40 -4.48 -13.22
CA VAL A 250 -13.68 -3.76 -13.15
C VAL A 250 -13.83 -3.05 -11.81
N LEU A 251 -13.60 -3.75 -10.70
CA LEU A 251 -13.72 -3.18 -9.36
C LEU A 251 -12.74 -2.03 -9.13
N PHE A 252 -11.49 -2.16 -9.60
CA PHE A 252 -10.51 -1.07 -9.61
C PHE A 252 -11.05 0.15 -10.36
N THR A 253 -11.63 -0.05 -11.53
CA THR A 253 -12.21 1.03 -12.35
C THR A 253 -13.34 1.74 -11.59
N VAL A 254 -14.24 0.98 -10.96
CA VAL A 254 -15.33 1.53 -10.14
C VAL A 254 -14.77 2.34 -8.96
N PHE A 255 -13.79 1.80 -8.23
CA PHE A 255 -13.18 2.48 -7.09
C PHE A 255 -12.43 3.76 -7.48
N VAL A 256 -11.93 3.86 -8.70
CA VAL A 256 -11.33 5.10 -9.22
C VAL A 256 -12.42 6.10 -9.65
N LEU A 257 -13.46 5.66 -10.37
CA LEU A 257 -14.44 6.58 -10.99
C LEU A 257 -15.50 7.12 -10.02
N VAL A 258 -15.96 6.32 -9.05
CA VAL A 258 -16.99 6.75 -8.07
C VAL A 258 -16.58 8.01 -7.29
N PRO A 259 -15.34 8.15 -6.77
CA PRO A 259 -14.84 9.39 -6.18
C PRO A 259 -15.03 10.64 -7.07
N PHE A 260 -14.84 10.52 -8.38
CA PHE A 260 -15.06 11.63 -9.30
C PHE A 260 -16.54 11.89 -9.56
N GLY A 261 -17.39 10.87 -9.53
CA GLY A 261 -18.85 11.06 -9.49
C GLY A 261 -19.30 11.83 -8.25
N ILE A 262 -18.72 11.52 -7.08
CA ILE A 262 -18.94 12.29 -5.83
C ILE A 262 -18.47 13.73 -6.01
N ALA A 263 -17.29 13.94 -6.61
CA ALA A 263 -16.78 15.29 -6.82
C ALA A 263 -17.63 16.11 -7.81
N VAL A 264 -18.17 15.50 -8.86
CA VAL A 264 -19.14 16.15 -9.77
C VAL A 264 -20.40 16.57 -9.01
N PHE A 265 -20.92 15.70 -8.14
CA PHE A 265 -22.07 16.04 -7.30
C PHE A 265 -21.76 17.22 -6.36
N LEU A 266 -20.61 17.20 -5.68
CA LEU A 266 -20.17 18.30 -4.83
C LEU A 266 -19.92 19.58 -5.63
N ALA A 267 -19.46 19.48 -6.88
CA ALA A 267 -19.20 20.61 -7.75
C ALA A 267 -20.46 21.39 -8.18
N LEU A 268 -21.65 20.81 -8.00
CA LEU A 268 -22.92 21.53 -8.16
C LEU A 268 -23.14 22.58 -7.06
N VAL A 269 -22.49 22.41 -5.90
CA VAL A 269 -22.59 23.30 -4.74
C VAL A 269 -21.31 24.09 -4.54
N TYR A 270 -20.15 23.47 -4.79
CA TYR A 270 -18.81 24.03 -4.64
C TYR A 270 -18.12 24.11 -6.00
N PRO A 271 -18.26 25.21 -6.78
CA PRO A 271 -17.77 25.26 -8.16
C PRO A 271 -16.28 24.94 -8.33
N ILE A 272 -15.44 25.25 -7.34
CA ILE A 272 -14.02 24.91 -7.33
C ILE A 272 -13.80 23.38 -7.41
N ALA A 273 -14.73 22.56 -6.92
CA ALA A 273 -14.63 21.10 -6.97
C ALA A 273 -14.63 20.56 -8.41
N TRP A 274 -15.05 21.33 -9.43
CA TRP A 274 -14.86 20.93 -10.84
C TRP A 274 -13.38 20.70 -11.18
N LEU A 275 -12.47 21.43 -10.52
CA LEU A 275 -11.03 21.28 -10.74
C LEU A 275 -10.52 19.89 -10.33
N THR A 276 -11.22 19.17 -9.43
CA THR A 276 -10.88 17.79 -9.07
C THR A 276 -10.83 16.87 -10.30
N LEU A 277 -11.57 17.17 -11.37
CA LEU A 277 -11.55 16.41 -12.62
C LEU A 277 -10.19 16.48 -13.33
N VAL A 278 -9.33 17.45 -13.04
CA VAL A 278 -7.95 17.43 -13.54
C VAL A 278 -7.19 16.22 -12.99
N ALA A 279 -7.45 15.82 -11.73
CA ALA A 279 -6.86 14.61 -11.16
C ALA A 279 -7.38 13.31 -11.81
N LEU A 280 -8.55 13.35 -12.47
CA LEU A 280 -9.10 12.21 -13.22
C LEU A 280 -8.19 11.78 -14.37
N LEU A 281 -7.39 12.69 -14.94
CA LEU A 281 -6.39 12.34 -15.96
C LEU A 281 -5.43 11.25 -15.45
N GLY A 282 -4.96 11.38 -14.20
CA GLY A 282 -4.16 10.34 -13.56
C GLY A 282 -4.96 9.06 -13.29
N GLY A 283 -6.22 9.20 -12.85
CA GLY A 283 -7.11 8.05 -12.62
C GLY A 283 -7.36 7.24 -13.90
N LEU A 284 -7.64 7.90 -15.02
CA LEU A 284 -7.82 7.28 -16.33
C LEU A 284 -6.53 6.63 -16.83
N ALA A 285 -5.38 7.26 -16.62
CA ALA A 285 -4.08 6.65 -16.94
C ALA A 285 -3.86 5.36 -16.12
N ALA A 286 -4.18 5.37 -14.82
CA ALA A 286 -4.07 4.19 -13.98
C ALA A 286 -5.05 3.07 -14.42
N ILE A 287 -6.29 3.41 -14.76
CA ILE A 287 -7.27 2.47 -15.32
C ILE A 287 -6.73 1.87 -16.62
N LEU A 288 -6.22 2.69 -17.55
CA LEU A 288 -5.66 2.21 -18.81
C LEU A 288 -4.52 1.21 -18.57
N ILE A 289 -3.59 1.52 -17.65
CA ILE A 289 -2.51 0.60 -17.28
C ILE A 289 -3.08 -0.71 -16.71
N VAL A 290 -4.07 -0.64 -15.81
CA VAL A 290 -4.71 -1.83 -15.21
C VAL A 290 -5.43 -2.70 -16.24
N TRP A 291 -5.93 -2.14 -17.33
CA TRP A 291 -6.58 -2.92 -18.39
C TRP A 291 -5.61 -3.45 -19.45
N THR A 292 -4.48 -2.78 -19.65
CA THR A 292 -3.55 -3.08 -20.75
C THR A 292 -2.22 -3.67 -20.31
N TYR A 293 -1.99 -3.85 -19.00
CA TYR A 293 -0.70 -4.33 -18.51
C TYR A 293 -0.33 -5.70 -19.08
N ARG A 294 0.96 -5.84 -19.40
CA ARG A 294 1.56 -7.10 -19.87
C ARG A 294 2.46 -7.71 -18.81
N THR A 295 3.06 -6.87 -17.97
CA THR A 295 3.96 -7.30 -16.89
C THR A 295 3.45 -6.83 -15.52
N PRO A 296 3.67 -7.61 -14.44
CA PRO A 296 3.28 -7.18 -13.09
C PRO A 296 3.95 -5.87 -12.63
N ARG A 297 5.09 -5.50 -13.22
CA ARG A 297 5.79 -4.25 -12.88
C ARG A 297 4.99 -3.01 -13.29
N GLU A 298 4.22 -3.07 -14.37
CA GLU A 298 3.37 -1.95 -14.81
C GLU A 298 2.27 -1.63 -13.79
N LEU A 299 1.79 -2.63 -13.04
CA LEU A 299 0.83 -2.43 -11.95
C LEU A 299 1.44 -1.67 -10.75
N ILE A 300 2.77 -1.63 -10.62
CA ILE A 300 3.44 -0.74 -9.67
C ILE A 300 3.26 0.72 -10.10
N THR A 301 3.35 0.99 -11.40
CA THR A 301 3.10 2.33 -11.96
C THR A 301 1.64 2.72 -11.77
N ALA A 302 0.68 1.83 -12.08
CA ALA A 302 -0.74 2.08 -11.83
C ALA A 302 -1.01 2.43 -10.36
N LEU A 303 -0.41 1.68 -9.43
CA LEU A 303 -0.50 1.96 -8.00
C LEU A 303 0.03 3.35 -7.64
N GLN A 304 1.20 3.74 -8.16
CA GLN A 304 1.80 5.04 -7.88
C GLN A 304 0.94 6.17 -8.44
N VAL A 305 0.50 6.05 -9.69
CA VAL A 305 -0.37 7.05 -10.33
C VAL A 305 -1.66 7.20 -9.54
N THR A 306 -2.30 6.11 -9.13
CA THR A 306 -3.53 6.14 -8.31
C THR A 306 -3.29 6.81 -6.96
N SER A 307 -2.16 6.54 -6.31
CA SER A 307 -1.76 7.16 -5.03
C SER A 307 -1.60 8.68 -5.17
N PHE A 308 -0.95 9.15 -6.24
CA PHE A 308 -0.83 10.59 -6.52
C PHE A 308 -2.15 11.23 -6.94
N THR A 309 -2.98 10.53 -7.73
CA THR A 309 -4.35 10.95 -8.05
C THR A 309 -5.17 11.16 -6.79
N SER A 310 -5.05 10.28 -5.79
CA SER A 310 -5.71 10.42 -4.50
C SER A 310 -5.31 11.71 -3.78
N VAL A 311 -4.01 12.04 -3.74
CA VAL A 311 -3.54 13.29 -3.13
C VAL A 311 -4.04 14.51 -3.88
N ALA A 312 -3.94 14.50 -5.22
CA ALA A 312 -4.44 15.60 -6.04
C ALA A 312 -5.95 15.81 -5.84
N TYR A 313 -6.73 14.72 -5.80
CA TYR A 313 -8.15 14.75 -5.48
C TYR A 313 -8.41 15.38 -4.11
N GLY A 314 -7.73 14.91 -3.07
CA GLY A 314 -7.91 15.43 -1.71
C GLY A 314 -7.51 16.89 -1.55
N ALA A 315 -6.46 17.34 -2.24
CA ALA A 315 -6.00 18.73 -2.21
C ALA A 315 -6.97 19.67 -2.92
N LEU A 316 -7.49 19.26 -4.08
CA LEU A 316 -8.46 20.04 -4.84
C LEU A 316 -9.81 20.10 -4.13
N LEU A 317 -10.22 19.02 -3.46
CA LEU A 317 -11.44 19.01 -2.66
C LEU A 317 -11.28 19.82 -1.37
N PHE A 318 -10.12 19.77 -0.72
CA PHE A 318 -9.78 20.68 0.38
C PHE A 318 -9.94 22.15 -0.06
N TRP A 319 -9.35 22.51 -1.20
CA TRP A 319 -9.47 23.87 -1.73
C TRP A 319 -10.93 24.23 -2.05
N ALA A 320 -11.72 23.29 -2.58
CA ALA A 320 -13.12 23.53 -2.85
C ALA A 320 -13.98 23.79 -1.60
N PHE A 321 -13.57 23.30 -0.44
CA PHE A 321 -14.27 23.52 0.82
C PHE A 321 -13.75 24.74 1.61
N ALA A 322 -12.48 25.11 1.40
CA ALA A 322 -11.82 26.17 2.15
C ALA A 322 -11.68 27.50 1.39
N GLY A 323 -11.92 27.51 0.08
CA GLY A 323 -11.69 28.65 -0.82
C GLY A 323 -12.94 29.20 -1.50
#